data_AF-A0A0F9RRC3-F1
#
_entry.id   AF-A0A0F9RRC3-F1
#
_cell.length_a   1.000
_cell.length_b   1.000
_cell.length_c   1.000
_cell.angle_alpha   90.00
_cell.angle_beta   90.00
_cell.angle_gamma   90.00
#
_symmetry.space_group_name_H-M   'P 1'
#
loop_
_entity.id
_entity.type
_entity.pdbx_description
1 polymer ?
#
loop_
_entity_poly.entity_id
_entity_poly.type
_entity_poly.pdbx_seq_one_letter_code
_entity_poly.pdbx_strand_id
1 'polypeptide(L)'
;MTTLINYYIPSEIKQQLDNSKKIVMEADQDRIFIITGREGSGKSWLAMQLAAYLDNTFCLDDVCFDSDSFGKRIKRVNKLKAIVFDEAFTGLSSKGALSKENKKLIKILIECRQRNLFLFIVLPSIFILDRYITLFRSHSLFNTAISRKDFKNRYYKVYNYQNKHKLYILGQKYMSYAKPKIWKKYRFYGKLPSSISKEGYQKKKTDSFKEKEVQETPELTRMTGFRNIAIYEWKKVSGMTNKELSNYYKSRGYDLSESYIAKIIQKVRKEYKI
;
A
#
# COMPACT_ATOMS: atom_id res chain seq x y z
N MET A 1 -4.86 31.85 -27.30
CA MET A 1 -5.53 30.83 -26.47
C MET A 1 -4.47 29.97 -25.80
N THR A 2 -4.18 30.23 -24.52
CA THR A 2 -3.14 29.53 -23.76
C THR A 2 -3.65 28.13 -23.43
N THR A 3 -3.08 27.10 -24.05
CA THR A 3 -3.44 25.69 -23.85
C THR A 3 -3.50 25.34 -22.36
N LEU A 4 -4.69 24.97 -21.88
CA LEU A 4 -4.95 24.50 -20.52
C LEU A 4 -4.09 23.27 -20.22
N ILE A 5 -2.98 23.46 -19.52
CA ILE A 5 -2.21 22.34 -18.97
C ILE A 5 -3.06 21.68 -17.88
N ASN A 6 -3.63 20.54 -18.22
CA ASN A 6 -4.43 19.68 -17.34
C ASN A 6 -3.56 19.13 -16.19
N TYR A 7 -2.36 18.64 -16.49
CA TYR A 7 -1.27 18.38 -15.54
C TYR A 7 0.09 18.44 -16.26
N TYR A 8 1.20 18.56 -15.51
CA TYR A 8 2.54 18.80 -16.05
C TYR A 8 3.51 17.65 -15.76
N ILE A 9 4.22 17.21 -16.81
CA ILE A 9 5.37 16.31 -16.73
C ILE A 9 6.53 16.96 -17.51
N PRO A 10 7.72 17.12 -16.91
CA PRO A 10 8.91 17.62 -17.62
C PRO A 10 9.28 16.75 -18.82
N SER A 11 9.82 17.36 -19.88
CA SER A 11 10.19 16.68 -21.15
C SER A 11 11.12 15.48 -20.94
N GLU A 12 12.12 15.61 -20.07
CA GLU A 12 13.04 14.50 -19.78
C GLU A 12 12.34 13.31 -19.11
N ILE A 13 11.34 13.58 -18.28
CA ILE A 13 10.56 12.52 -17.62
C ILE A 13 9.63 11.87 -18.63
N LYS A 14 9.03 12.66 -19.54
CA LYS A 14 8.28 12.13 -20.69
C LYS A 14 9.14 11.17 -21.51
N GLN A 15 10.34 11.58 -21.90
CA GLN A 15 11.27 10.73 -22.65
C GLN A 15 11.62 9.43 -21.91
N GLN A 16 11.84 9.49 -20.59
CA GLN A 16 12.08 8.28 -19.78
C GLN A 16 10.86 7.35 -19.73
N LEU A 17 9.66 7.91 -19.66
CA LEU A 17 8.40 7.15 -19.69
C LEU A 17 8.14 6.55 -21.07
N ASP A 18 8.41 7.29 -22.15
CA ASP A 18 8.29 6.81 -23.53
C ASP A 18 9.27 5.65 -23.79
N ASN A 19 10.52 5.76 -23.33
CA ASN A 19 11.48 4.66 -23.36
C ASN A 19 11.00 3.46 -22.55
N SER A 20 10.39 3.69 -21.39
CA SER A 20 9.81 2.60 -20.59
C SER A 20 8.67 1.92 -21.32
N LYS A 21 7.80 2.68 -22.00
CA LYS A 21 6.69 2.18 -22.82
C LYS A 21 7.19 1.35 -23.99
N LYS A 22 8.20 1.83 -24.71
CA LYS A 22 8.87 1.10 -25.78
C LYS A 22 9.37 -0.26 -25.30
N ILE A 23 10.08 -0.30 -24.16
CA ILE A 23 10.61 -1.56 -23.62
C ILE A 23 9.49 -2.52 -23.21
N VAL A 24 8.38 -2.02 -22.63
CA VAL A 24 7.23 -2.87 -22.29
C VAL A 24 6.62 -3.51 -23.55
N MET A 25 6.54 -2.74 -24.64
CA MET A 25 5.99 -3.22 -25.90
C MET A 25 6.90 -4.22 -26.61
N GLU A 26 8.21 -3.99 -26.59
CA GLU A 26 9.19 -4.79 -27.34
C GLU A 26 9.70 -6.03 -26.57
N ALA A 27 9.84 -5.94 -25.25
CA ALA A 27 10.49 -6.98 -24.43
C ALA A 27 9.51 -7.91 -23.71
N ASP A 28 8.19 -7.74 -23.90
CA ASP A 28 7.12 -8.47 -23.21
C ASP A 28 7.31 -8.51 -21.68
N GLN A 29 7.60 -7.34 -21.11
CA GLN A 29 7.85 -7.16 -19.67
C GLN A 29 6.99 -6.04 -19.09
N ASP A 30 6.68 -6.15 -17.80
CA ASP A 30 6.07 -5.08 -17.04
C ASP A 30 7.07 -4.01 -16.56
N ARG A 31 6.56 -2.83 -16.22
CA ARG A 31 7.35 -1.76 -15.59
C ARG A 31 6.73 -1.33 -14.27
N ILE A 32 7.43 -1.65 -13.20
CA ILE A 32 7.07 -1.24 -11.84
C ILE A 32 7.82 0.05 -11.45
N PHE A 33 7.07 1.08 -11.09
CA PHE A 33 7.55 2.35 -10.57
C PHE A 33 7.16 2.52 -9.11
N ILE A 34 8.09 3.04 -8.30
CA ILE A 34 7.84 3.33 -6.89
C ILE A 34 7.66 4.83 -6.72
N ILE A 35 6.66 5.27 -5.95
CA ILE A 35 6.49 6.67 -5.54
C ILE A 35 6.55 6.77 -4.02
N THR A 36 7.48 7.57 -3.51
CA THR A 36 7.71 7.78 -2.08
C THR A 36 7.72 9.24 -1.69
N GLY A 37 7.67 9.52 -0.39
CA GLY A 37 7.70 10.87 0.15
C GLY A 37 6.81 11.01 1.38
N ARG A 38 7.00 12.12 2.10
CA ARG A 38 6.20 12.42 3.30
C ARG A 38 4.71 12.49 2.98
N GLU A 39 3.87 12.27 3.97
CA GLU A 39 2.43 12.51 3.87
C GLU A 39 2.15 13.94 3.38
N GLY A 40 1.07 14.09 2.61
CA GLY A 40 0.73 15.37 1.99
C GLY A 40 1.65 15.83 0.86
N SER A 41 2.77 15.16 0.56
CA SER A 41 3.73 15.61 -0.48
C SER A 41 3.25 15.48 -1.92
N GLY A 42 2.13 14.79 -2.17
CA GLY A 42 1.51 14.67 -3.50
C GLY A 42 1.89 13.41 -4.25
N LYS A 43 2.37 12.37 -3.54
CA LYS A 43 2.72 11.06 -4.11
C LYS A 43 1.63 10.48 -5.02
N SER A 44 0.41 10.35 -4.49
CA SER A 44 -0.74 9.79 -5.21
C SER A 44 -1.06 10.57 -6.48
N TRP A 45 -0.97 11.90 -6.40
CA TRP A 45 -1.18 12.79 -7.54
C TRP A 45 -0.09 12.62 -8.61
N LEU A 46 1.18 12.57 -8.20
CA LEU A 46 2.26 12.27 -9.14
C LEU A 46 2.09 10.88 -9.77
N ALA A 47 1.75 9.86 -8.99
CA ALA A 47 1.52 8.51 -9.51
C ALA A 47 0.41 8.49 -10.57
N MET A 48 -0.73 9.13 -10.30
CA MET A 48 -1.84 9.23 -11.26
C MET A 48 -1.47 10.05 -12.51
N GLN A 49 -0.67 11.11 -12.39
CA GLN A 49 -0.18 11.86 -13.54
C GLN A 49 0.72 11.01 -14.45
N LEU A 50 1.67 10.27 -13.86
CA LEU A 50 2.57 9.40 -14.62
C LEU A 50 1.82 8.22 -15.24
N ALA A 51 0.83 7.67 -14.54
CA ALA A 51 -0.04 6.60 -15.03
C ALA A 51 -0.87 7.06 -16.22
N ALA A 52 -1.55 8.20 -16.11
CA ALA A 52 -2.35 8.78 -17.20
C ALA A 52 -1.51 9.18 -18.43
N TYR A 53 -0.22 9.45 -18.25
CA TYR A 53 0.68 9.70 -19.37
C TYR A 53 1.05 8.42 -20.13
N LEU A 54 1.28 7.31 -19.43
CA LEU A 54 1.59 6.03 -20.06
C LEU A 54 0.37 5.36 -20.70
N ASP A 55 -0.80 5.56 -20.09
CA ASP A 55 -2.09 4.99 -20.46
C ASP A 55 -3.17 6.08 -20.51
N ASN A 56 -3.56 6.47 -21.73
CA ASN A 56 -4.56 7.51 -21.96
C ASN A 56 -5.97 7.11 -21.51
N THR A 57 -6.21 5.82 -21.26
CA THR A 57 -7.49 5.29 -20.76
C THR A 57 -7.51 5.14 -19.24
N PHE A 58 -6.46 5.60 -18.56
CA PHE A 58 -6.35 5.54 -17.11
C PHE A 58 -7.47 6.31 -16.42
N CYS A 59 -8.17 5.64 -15.51
CA CYS A 59 -9.29 6.21 -14.76
C CYS A 59 -9.23 5.81 -13.28
N LEU A 60 -10.20 6.26 -12.50
CA LEU A 60 -10.24 5.99 -11.06
C LEU A 60 -10.32 4.49 -10.74
N ASP A 61 -10.85 3.65 -11.62
CA ASP A 61 -10.90 2.18 -11.44
C ASP A 61 -9.52 1.52 -11.48
N ASP A 62 -8.55 2.17 -12.12
CA ASP A 62 -7.14 1.76 -12.15
C ASP A 62 -6.37 2.14 -10.88
N VAL A 63 -7.01 2.84 -9.93
CA VAL A 63 -6.46 3.17 -8.62
C VAL A 63 -7.00 2.19 -7.57
N CYS A 64 -6.10 1.39 -7.00
CA CYS A 64 -6.37 0.35 -6.01
C CYS A 64 -5.78 0.76 -4.65
N PHE A 65 -6.48 0.44 -3.56
CA PHE A 65 -6.09 0.81 -2.19
C PHE A 65 -5.75 -0.40 -1.31
N ASP A 66 -5.82 -1.61 -1.85
CA ASP A 66 -5.55 -2.88 -1.17
C ASP A 66 -5.01 -3.93 -2.15
N SER A 67 -4.39 -4.99 -1.62
CA SER A 67 -3.77 -6.04 -2.45
C SER A 67 -4.77 -6.83 -3.29
N ASP A 68 -6.03 -6.88 -2.88
CA ASP A 68 -7.07 -7.71 -3.50
C ASP A 68 -7.66 -7.00 -4.70
N SER A 69 -8.03 -5.73 -4.55
CA SER A 69 -8.42 -4.88 -5.67
C SER A 69 -7.28 -4.74 -6.68
N PHE A 70 -6.04 -4.59 -6.22
CA PHE A 70 -4.87 -4.54 -7.09
C PHE A 70 -4.66 -5.83 -7.89
N GLY A 71 -4.67 -6.98 -7.22
CA GLY A 71 -4.55 -8.28 -7.88
C GLY A 71 -5.71 -8.57 -8.84
N LYS A 72 -6.95 -8.22 -8.47
CA LYS A 72 -8.13 -8.34 -9.35
C LYS A 72 -8.01 -7.45 -10.58
N ARG A 73 -7.53 -6.20 -10.42
CA ARG A 73 -7.35 -5.27 -11.55
C ARG A 73 -6.30 -5.80 -12.52
N ILE A 74 -5.12 -6.20 -12.03
CA ILE A 74 -4.04 -6.82 -12.84
C ILE A 74 -4.55 -8.00 -13.65
N LYS A 75 -5.41 -8.84 -13.05
CA LYS A 75 -5.95 -10.04 -13.70
C LYS A 75 -6.93 -9.74 -14.83
N ARG A 76 -7.69 -8.64 -14.72
CA ARG A 76 -8.81 -8.29 -15.62
C ARG A 76 -8.42 -7.36 -16.76
N VAL A 77 -7.43 -6.50 -16.57
CA VAL A 77 -7.07 -5.51 -17.59
C VAL A 77 -6.23 -6.12 -18.73
N ASN A 78 -6.34 -5.50 -19.91
CA ASN A 78 -5.52 -5.82 -21.06
C ASN A 78 -4.08 -5.32 -20.90
N LYS A 79 -3.18 -5.77 -21.79
CA LYS A 79 -1.79 -5.29 -21.89
C LYS A 79 -1.73 -3.76 -22.03
N LEU A 80 -0.61 -3.17 -21.63
CA LEU A 80 -0.28 -1.73 -21.75
C LEU A 80 -1.14 -0.80 -20.88
N LYS A 81 -1.87 -1.34 -19.90
CA LYS A 81 -2.63 -0.57 -18.93
C LYS A 81 -1.76 -0.11 -17.75
N ALA A 82 -2.06 1.07 -17.23
CA ALA A 82 -1.44 1.59 -16.01
C ALA A 82 -2.33 1.31 -14.80
N ILE A 83 -1.74 0.84 -13.70
CA ILE A 83 -2.44 0.57 -12.43
C ILE A 83 -1.66 1.20 -11.28
N VAL A 84 -2.35 1.95 -10.43
CA VAL A 84 -1.78 2.58 -9.23
C VAL A 84 -2.24 1.82 -8.00
N PHE A 85 -1.30 1.25 -7.26
CA PHE A 85 -1.51 0.78 -5.90
C PHE A 85 -1.18 1.92 -4.92
N ASP A 86 -2.20 2.65 -4.52
CA ASP A 86 -2.09 3.77 -3.58
C ASP A 86 -2.27 3.31 -2.13
N GLU A 87 -1.54 3.93 -1.21
CA GLU A 87 -1.52 3.56 0.21
C GLU A 87 -1.20 2.10 0.52
N ALA A 88 -0.20 1.57 -0.18
CA ALA A 88 0.28 0.23 0.06
C ALA A 88 0.84 0.01 1.50
N PHE A 89 0.97 1.07 2.32
CA PHE A 89 1.46 1.04 3.69
C PHE A 89 0.67 0.12 4.64
N THR A 90 -0.66 0.04 4.52
CA THR A 90 -1.43 -0.88 5.38
C THR A 90 -1.07 -2.35 5.13
N GLY A 91 -0.59 -2.69 3.92
CA GLY A 91 -0.18 -4.03 3.54
C GLY A 91 1.33 -4.28 3.43
N LEU A 92 2.15 -3.22 3.37
CA LEU A 92 3.59 -3.27 3.03
C LEU A 92 4.56 -2.92 4.17
N SER A 93 4.15 -2.94 5.44
CA SER A 93 5.10 -2.62 6.52
C SER A 93 6.20 -3.70 6.61
N SER A 94 7.48 -3.28 6.64
CA SER A 94 8.64 -4.19 6.78
C SER A 94 8.70 -4.91 8.13
N LYS A 95 8.05 -4.35 9.17
CA LYS A 95 7.85 -5.02 10.46
C LYS A 95 6.86 -6.18 10.38
N GLY A 96 6.08 -6.25 9.31
CA GLY A 96 5.20 -7.36 8.95
C GLY A 96 5.66 -8.07 7.68
N ALA A 97 6.96 -8.35 7.50
CA ALA A 97 7.44 -9.19 6.39
C ALA A 97 6.74 -10.58 6.30
N LEU A 98 6.03 -10.97 7.36
CA LEU A 98 5.16 -12.16 7.46
C LEU A 98 3.67 -11.89 7.17
N SER A 99 3.24 -10.64 6.94
CA SER A 99 1.83 -10.33 6.69
C SER A 99 1.37 -11.03 5.40
N LYS A 100 0.18 -11.62 5.46
CA LYS A 100 -0.44 -12.32 4.33
C LYS A 100 -0.53 -11.42 3.08
N GLU A 101 -0.75 -10.12 3.30
CA GLU A 101 -0.82 -9.09 2.25
C GLU A 101 0.53 -8.87 1.55
N ASN A 102 1.64 -8.80 2.28
CA ASN A 102 2.98 -8.68 1.71
C ASN A 102 3.31 -9.84 0.77
N LYS A 103 3.10 -11.08 1.24
CA LYS A 103 3.33 -12.29 0.44
C LYS A 103 2.43 -12.32 -0.80
N LYS A 104 1.17 -11.91 -0.65
CA LYS A 104 0.21 -11.82 -1.75
C LYS A 104 0.65 -10.81 -2.80
N LEU A 105 1.11 -9.62 -2.39
CA LEU A 105 1.62 -8.63 -3.33
C LEU A 105 2.86 -9.13 -4.06
N ILE A 106 3.83 -9.71 -3.35
CA ILE A 106 5.03 -10.27 -3.97
C ILE A 106 4.64 -11.33 -5.01
N LYS A 107 3.73 -12.24 -4.68
CA LYS A 107 3.22 -13.26 -5.60
C LYS A 107 2.56 -12.64 -6.83
N ILE A 108 1.65 -11.68 -6.65
CA ILE A 108 1.01 -10.93 -7.75
C ILE A 108 2.06 -10.29 -8.65
N LEU A 109 3.05 -9.61 -8.05
CA LEU A 109 4.11 -8.94 -8.79
C LEU A 109 5.06 -9.91 -9.47
N ILE A 110 5.24 -11.13 -8.98
CA ILE A 110 6.03 -12.15 -9.70
C ILE A 110 5.24 -12.67 -10.91
N GLU A 111 3.96 -12.98 -10.72
CA GLU A 111 3.08 -13.53 -11.76
C GLU A 111 2.76 -12.53 -12.88
N CYS A 112 2.69 -11.22 -12.60
CA CYS A 112 2.27 -10.22 -13.59
C CYS A 112 3.34 -9.82 -14.61
N ARG A 113 4.56 -10.39 -14.55
CA ARG A 113 5.70 -9.99 -15.39
C ARG A 113 5.38 -9.98 -16.89
N GLN A 114 4.63 -10.97 -17.35
CA GLN A 114 4.30 -11.18 -18.78
C GLN A 114 3.04 -10.41 -19.24
N ARG A 115 2.46 -9.56 -18.38
CA ARG A 115 1.21 -8.84 -18.69
C ARG A 115 1.43 -7.46 -19.33
N ASN A 116 2.67 -7.04 -19.52
CA ASN A 116 3.05 -5.76 -20.14
C ASN A 116 2.31 -4.56 -19.52
N LEU A 117 2.25 -4.52 -18.18
CA LEU A 117 1.54 -3.47 -17.44
C LEU A 117 2.51 -2.41 -16.92
N PHE A 118 1.99 -1.22 -16.70
CA PHE A 118 2.68 -0.16 -15.95
C PHE A 118 2.12 -0.12 -14.52
N LEU A 119 2.93 -0.53 -13.55
CA LEU A 119 2.49 -0.65 -12.16
C LEU A 119 3.14 0.45 -11.33
N PHE A 120 2.34 1.16 -10.55
CA PHE A 120 2.81 2.23 -9.67
C PHE A 120 2.52 1.86 -8.22
N ILE A 121 3.55 1.74 -7.39
CA ILE A 121 3.41 1.44 -5.96
C ILE A 121 3.67 2.72 -5.17
N VAL A 122 2.67 3.19 -4.44
CA VAL A 122 2.76 4.40 -3.62
C VAL A 122 2.89 4.02 -2.15
N LEU A 123 3.95 4.52 -1.51
CA LEU A 123 4.21 4.25 -0.10
C LEU A 123 4.94 5.43 0.57
N PRO A 124 4.95 5.55 1.90
CA PRO A 124 5.64 6.66 2.56
C PRO A 124 7.16 6.65 2.32
N SER A 125 7.79 5.47 2.27
CA SER A 125 9.25 5.36 2.14
C SER A 125 9.70 4.07 1.46
N ILE A 126 10.66 4.10 0.55
CA ILE A 126 11.17 2.88 -0.10
C ILE A 126 11.72 1.83 0.88
N PHE A 127 12.20 2.26 2.06
CA PHE A 127 12.86 1.38 3.04
C PHE A 127 11.90 0.43 3.77
N ILE A 128 10.59 0.66 3.67
CA ILE A 128 9.59 -0.26 4.23
C ILE A 128 9.15 -1.31 3.20
N LEU A 129 9.41 -1.09 1.91
CA LEU A 129 9.05 -2.03 0.86
C LEU A 129 9.91 -3.29 0.97
N ASP A 130 9.32 -4.43 0.63
CA ASP A 130 10.03 -5.70 0.57
C ASP A 130 11.31 -5.59 -0.28
N ARG A 131 12.38 -6.24 0.19
CA ARG A 131 13.71 -6.15 -0.41
C ARG A 131 13.71 -6.65 -1.86
N TYR A 132 13.00 -7.74 -2.15
CA TYR A 132 12.97 -8.31 -3.49
C TYR A 132 12.29 -7.36 -4.47
N ILE A 133 11.14 -6.78 -4.09
CA ILE A 133 10.45 -5.79 -4.92
C ILE A 133 11.33 -4.54 -5.12
N THR A 134 11.96 -4.09 -4.04
CA THR A 134 12.77 -2.87 -4.03
C THR A 134 14.02 -2.98 -4.89
N LEU A 135 14.78 -4.06 -4.76
CA LEU A 135 16.04 -4.21 -5.47
C LEU A 135 15.84 -4.72 -6.90
N PHE A 136 14.98 -5.72 -7.10
CA PHE A 136 14.97 -6.49 -8.34
C PHE A 136 13.77 -6.22 -9.24
N ARG A 137 12.55 -6.07 -8.72
CA ARG A 137 11.33 -5.93 -9.56
C ARG A 137 11.01 -4.50 -9.98
N SER A 138 11.29 -3.52 -9.13
CA SER A 138 11.05 -2.11 -9.47
C SER A 138 12.13 -1.54 -10.38
N HIS A 139 11.79 -0.57 -11.22
CA HIS A 139 12.69 -0.02 -12.23
C HIS A 139 13.17 1.40 -11.89
N SER A 140 12.27 2.23 -11.38
CA SER A 140 12.58 3.60 -10.97
C SER A 140 11.82 3.98 -9.71
N LEU A 141 12.38 4.94 -8.99
CA LEU A 141 11.77 5.55 -7.81
C LEU A 141 11.61 7.06 -8.02
N PHE A 142 10.41 7.54 -7.74
CA PHE A 142 10.06 8.96 -7.70
C PHE A 142 9.86 9.36 -6.24
N ASN A 143 10.78 10.14 -5.68
CA ASN A 143 10.67 10.61 -4.30
C ASN A 143 10.18 12.06 -4.25
N THR A 144 8.94 12.26 -3.82
CA THR A 144 8.28 13.56 -3.71
C THR A 144 8.66 14.28 -2.42
N ALA A 145 8.73 15.60 -2.53
CA ALA A 145 8.97 16.51 -1.41
C ALA A 145 8.23 17.83 -1.63
N ILE A 146 7.97 18.52 -0.51
CA ILE A 146 7.40 19.86 -0.49
C ILE A 146 8.51 20.84 -0.12
N SER A 147 8.52 22.03 -0.72
CA SER A 147 9.37 23.11 -0.28
C SER A 147 8.96 23.56 1.13
N ARG A 148 9.95 23.77 2.01
CA ARG A 148 9.71 24.31 3.36
C ARG A 148 9.29 25.78 3.34
N LYS A 149 9.66 26.51 2.27
CA LYS A 149 9.35 27.94 2.11
C LYS A 149 7.98 28.18 1.49
N ASP A 150 7.49 27.25 0.68
CA ASP A 150 6.19 27.36 0.02
C ASP A 150 5.59 25.97 -0.16
N PHE A 151 4.48 25.72 0.54
CA PHE A 151 3.81 24.42 0.54
C PHE A 151 3.09 24.11 -0.79
N LYS A 152 2.85 25.11 -1.64
CA LYS A 152 2.35 24.91 -3.01
C LYS A 152 3.45 24.39 -3.94
N ASN A 153 4.71 24.68 -3.59
CA ASN A 153 5.87 24.30 -4.35
C ASN A 153 6.29 22.85 -4.06
N ARG A 154 5.83 21.94 -4.93
CA ARG A 154 6.16 20.51 -4.87
C ARG A 154 7.23 20.16 -5.90
N TYR A 155 8.05 19.19 -5.54
CA TYR A 155 9.07 18.65 -6.44
C TYR A 155 9.29 17.16 -6.17
N TYR A 156 9.94 16.48 -7.10
CA TYR A 156 10.38 15.12 -6.93
C TYR A 156 11.79 14.92 -7.47
N LYS A 157 12.44 13.88 -6.95
CA LYS A 157 13.72 13.37 -7.43
C LYS A 157 13.51 12.00 -8.03
N VAL A 158 14.19 11.72 -9.13
CA VAL A 158 14.12 10.42 -9.81
C VAL A 158 15.39 9.65 -9.53
N TYR A 159 15.21 8.42 -9.06
CA TYR A 159 16.28 7.44 -8.91
C TYR A 159 16.02 6.36 -9.96
N ASN A 160 16.94 6.24 -10.91
CA ASN A 160 16.97 5.10 -11.83
C ASN A 160 17.27 3.80 -11.06
N TYR A 161 17.27 2.67 -11.76
CA TYR A 161 17.50 1.35 -11.17
C TYR A 161 18.74 1.31 -10.27
N GLN A 162 19.89 1.79 -10.76
CA GLN A 162 21.16 1.77 -10.02
C GLN A 162 21.15 2.70 -8.80
N ASN A 163 20.67 3.94 -8.97
CA ASN A 163 20.62 4.92 -7.88
C ASN A 163 19.62 4.51 -6.80
N LYS A 164 18.51 3.90 -7.18
CA LYS A 164 17.51 3.33 -6.27
C LYS A 164 18.12 2.14 -5.50
N HIS A 165 18.87 1.28 -6.17
CA HIS A 165 19.57 0.16 -5.53
C HIS A 165 20.59 0.66 -4.49
N LYS A 166 21.43 1.63 -4.87
CA LYS A 166 22.37 2.30 -3.95
C LYS A 166 21.64 2.99 -2.79
N LEU A 167 20.53 3.67 -3.07
CA LEU A 167 19.71 4.34 -2.07
C LEU A 167 19.25 3.35 -1.01
N TYR A 168 18.69 2.22 -1.43
CA TYR A 168 18.19 1.21 -0.51
C TYR A 168 19.31 0.68 0.38
N ILE A 169 20.43 0.23 -0.20
CA ILE A 169 21.54 -0.34 0.57
C ILE A 169 22.12 0.66 1.58
N LEU A 170 22.39 1.89 1.14
CA LEU A 170 23.03 2.90 1.99
C LEU A 170 22.07 3.54 3.01
N GLY A 171 20.78 3.59 2.67
CA GLY A 171 19.76 4.26 3.45
C GLY A 171 18.98 3.37 4.40
N GLN A 172 18.95 2.04 4.18
CA GLN A 172 18.03 1.13 4.89
C GLN A 172 18.13 1.21 6.41
N LYS A 173 19.35 1.25 6.96
CA LYS A 173 19.58 1.24 8.42
C LYS A 173 18.93 2.42 9.14
N TYR A 174 18.95 3.61 8.52
CA TYR A 174 18.45 4.86 9.11
C TYR A 174 17.27 5.45 8.35
N MET A 175 16.70 4.68 7.42
CA MET A 175 15.69 5.15 6.45
C MET A 175 16.05 6.48 5.78
N SER A 176 17.32 6.65 5.41
CA SER A 176 17.87 7.93 4.97
C SER A 176 17.96 8.06 3.45
N TYR A 177 17.44 9.17 2.92
CA TYR A 177 17.57 9.55 1.50
C TYR A 177 18.82 10.40 1.21
N ALA A 178 19.81 10.41 2.12
CA ALA A 178 21.00 11.24 1.96
C ALA A 178 21.92 10.78 0.82
N LYS A 179 21.99 9.47 0.56
CA LYS A 179 22.85 8.87 -0.47
C LYS A 179 22.05 7.85 -1.30
N PRO A 180 22.27 7.78 -2.63
CA PRO A 180 23.12 8.66 -3.43
C PRO A 180 22.51 10.07 -3.56
N LYS A 181 23.38 11.06 -3.75
CA LYS A 181 22.95 12.45 -3.87
C LYS A 181 22.36 12.69 -5.26
N ILE A 182 21.04 12.87 -5.31
CA ILE A 182 20.34 13.31 -6.53
C ILE A 182 20.18 14.83 -6.48
N TRP A 183 20.87 15.51 -7.39
CA TRP A 183 20.89 16.97 -7.49
C TRP A 183 19.66 17.53 -8.20
N LYS A 184 19.29 16.89 -9.31
CA LYS A 184 18.20 17.33 -10.17
C LYS A 184 16.86 17.14 -9.46
N LYS A 185 16.02 18.16 -9.56
CA LYS A 185 14.67 18.19 -9.00
C LYS A 185 13.71 18.56 -10.11
N TYR A 186 12.59 17.85 -10.16
CA TYR A 186 11.53 18.07 -11.13
C TYR A 186 10.30 18.64 -10.44
N ARG A 187 9.60 19.57 -11.10
CA ARG A 187 8.37 20.17 -10.59
C ARG A 187 7.15 19.34 -10.98
N PHE A 188 6.11 19.40 -10.15
CA PHE A 188 4.76 19.00 -10.51
C PHE A 188 3.77 19.87 -9.73
N TYR A 189 2.63 20.20 -10.36
CA TYR A 189 1.74 21.25 -9.86
C TYR A 189 0.56 20.75 -9.03
N GLY A 190 0.59 19.47 -8.65
CA GLY A 190 -0.52 18.86 -7.95
C GLY A 190 -1.84 19.09 -8.67
N LYS A 191 -1.99 18.53 -9.86
CA LYS A 191 -3.25 18.52 -10.59
C LYS A 191 -3.57 17.09 -10.95
N LEU A 192 -4.81 16.66 -10.77
CA LEU A 192 -5.21 15.32 -11.19
C LEU A 192 -5.38 15.28 -12.72
N PRO A 193 -5.20 14.12 -13.36
CA PRO A 193 -5.69 13.90 -14.71
C PRO A 193 -7.19 14.20 -14.81
N SER A 194 -7.66 14.74 -15.94
CA SER A 194 -9.09 15.05 -16.12
C SER A 194 -10.02 13.85 -16.00
N SER A 195 -9.51 12.63 -16.21
CA SER A 195 -10.26 11.39 -16.04
C SER A 195 -10.56 11.06 -14.57
N ILE A 196 -10.01 11.81 -13.60
CA ILE A 196 -10.15 11.55 -12.17
C ILE A 196 -10.54 12.85 -11.45
N SER A 197 -11.74 12.84 -10.85
CA SER A 197 -12.14 13.90 -9.92
C SER A 197 -11.50 13.70 -8.55
N LYS A 198 -11.20 14.82 -7.88
CA LYS A 198 -10.62 14.80 -6.53
C LYS A 198 -11.61 14.19 -5.54
N GLU A 199 -12.87 14.53 -5.67
CA GLU A 199 -13.98 14.08 -4.84
C GLU A 199 -14.18 12.57 -5.00
N GLY A 200 -14.18 12.08 -6.24
CA GLY A 200 -14.29 10.65 -6.54
C GLY A 200 -13.15 9.84 -5.94
N TYR A 201 -11.92 10.32 -6.10
CA TYR A 201 -10.74 9.69 -5.49
C TYR A 201 -10.83 9.66 -3.95
N GLN A 202 -11.19 10.78 -3.31
CA GLN A 202 -11.31 10.86 -1.85
C GLN A 202 -12.43 9.95 -1.32
N LYS A 203 -13.57 9.88 -2.02
CA LYS A 203 -14.66 8.99 -1.69
C LYS A 203 -14.22 7.52 -1.75
N LYS A 204 -13.67 7.08 -2.90
CA LYS A 204 -13.20 5.69 -3.09
C LYS A 204 -12.16 5.28 -2.06
N LYS A 205 -11.25 6.21 -1.72
CA LYS A 205 -10.25 6.02 -0.68
C LYS A 205 -10.89 5.78 0.69
N THR A 206 -11.87 6.61 1.06
CA THR A 206 -12.58 6.52 2.34
C THR A 206 -13.39 5.23 2.45
N ASP A 207 -14.07 4.84 1.37
CA ASP A 207 -14.86 3.61 1.31
C ASP A 207 -13.97 2.38 1.50
N SER A 208 -12.78 2.35 0.88
CA SER A 208 -11.81 1.27 1.08
C SER A 208 -11.30 1.16 2.53
N PHE A 209 -11.14 2.29 3.24
CA PHE A 209 -10.79 2.26 4.66
C PHE A 209 -11.90 1.65 5.53
N LYS A 210 -13.16 2.03 5.28
CA LYS A 210 -14.30 1.48 6.01
C LYS A 210 -14.45 -0.02 5.78
N GLU A 211 -14.26 -0.49 4.55
CA GLU A 211 -14.29 -1.92 4.23
C GLU A 211 -13.21 -2.71 5.00
N LYS A 212 -12.01 -2.13 5.19
CA LYS A 212 -10.92 -2.76 5.97
C LYS A 212 -11.24 -2.89 7.46
N GLU A 213 -11.88 -1.89 8.07
CA GLU A 213 -12.33 -1.97 9.47
C GLU A 213 -13.39 -3.08 9.67
N VAL A 214 -14.23 -3.33 8.66
CA VAL A 214 -15.23 -4.40 8.68
C VAL A 214 -14.62 -5.79 8.39
N GLN A 215 -13.45 -5.83 7.73
CA GLN A 215 -12.72 -7.06 7.37
C GLN A 215 -11.75 -7.57 8.45
N GLU A 216 -11.95 -7.28 9.74
CA GLU A 216 -11.49 -8.23 10.77
C GLU A 216 -12.22 -9.57 10.52
N THR A 217 -11.54 -10.46 9.79
CA THR A 217 -12.01 -11.71 9.17
C THR A 217 -13.27 -12.27 9.87
N PRO A 218 -14.41 -12.38 9.18
CA PRO A 218 -15.65 -12.90 9.77
C PRO A 218 -15.45 -14.26 10.45
N GLU A 219 -14.52 -15.08 9.94
CA GLU A 219 -14.11 -16.36 10.53
C GLU A 219 -13.36 -16.18 11.86
N LEU A 220 -12.40 -15.26 11.95
CA LEU A 220 -11.70 -14.95 13.21
C LEU A 220 -12.64 -14.27 14.21
N THR A 221 -13.56 -13.44 13.75
CA THR A 221 -14.61 -12.81 14.57
C THR A 221 -15.61 -13.86 15.08
N ARG A 222 -16.03 -14.81 14.23
CA ARG A 222 -16.84 -15.98 14.62
C ARG A 222 -16.10 -16.89 15.59
N MET A 223 -14.85 -17.28 15.30
CA MET A 223 -14.03 -18.13 16.18
C MET A 223 -13.78 -17.46 17.54
N THR A 224 -13.54 -16.15 17.54
CA THR A 224 -13.40 -15.37 18.77
C THR A 224 -14.72 -15.34 19.55
N GLY A 225 -15.86 -15.17 18.85
CA GLY A 225 -17.20 -15.29 19.43
C GLY A 225 -17.45 -16.65 20.07
N PHE A 226 -17.27 -17.74 19.30
CA PHE A 226 -17.41 -19.12 19.78
C PHE A 226 -16.51 -19.41 20.99
N ARG A 227 -15.24 -19.02 20.93
CA ARG A 227 -14.29 -19.18 22.05
C ARG A 227 -14.77 -18.43 23.28
N ASN A 228 -15.23 -17.18 23.12
CA ASN A 228 -15.68 -16.36 24.23
C ASN A 228 -16.94 -16.95 24.90
N ILE A 229 -17.89 -17.47 24.10
CA ILE A 229 -19.08 -18.18 24.60
C ILE A 229 -18.67 -19.47 25.32
N ALA A 230 -17.78 -20.27 24.74
CA ALA A 230 -17.32 -21.52 25.36
C ALA A 230 -16.65 -21.27 26.72
N ILE A 231 -15.81 -20.24 26.83
CA ILE A 231 -15.19 -19.84 28.10
C ILE A 231 -16.24 -19.39 29.12
N TYR A 232 -17.26 -18.64 28.69
CA TYR A 232 -18.35 -18.20 29.55
C TYR A 232 -19.20 -19.37 30.07
N GLU A 233 -19.64 -20.27 29.20
CA GLU A 233 -20.42 -21.45 29.57
C GLU A 233 -19.61 -22.40 30.45
N TRP A 234 -18.33 -22.62 30.11
CA TRP A 234 -17.44 -23.45 30.92
C TRP A 234 -17.28 -22.90 32.34
N LYS A 235 -17.15 -21.58 32.50
CA LYS A 235 -17.13 -20.95 33.83
C LYS A 235 -18.43 -21.20 34.59
N LYS A 236 -19.58 -21.08 33.92
CA LYS A 236 -20.90 -21.27 34.54
C LYS A 236 -21.11 -22.71 35.02
N VAL A 237 -20.69 -23.69 34.21
CA VAL A 237 -20.82 -25.12 34.53
C VAL A 237 -19.81 -25.57 35.59
N SER A 238 -18.56 -25.12 35.49
CA SER A 238 -17.49 -25.51 36.42
C SER A 238 -17.53 -24.79 37.77
N GLY A 239 -18.23 -23.65 37.87
CA GLY A 239 -18.27 -22.82 39.07
C GLY A 239 -16.94 -22.11 39.39
N MET A 240 -15.93 -22.24 38.52
CA MET A 240 -14.58 -21.71 38.76
C MET A 240 -14.57 -20.17 38.80
N THR A 241 -13.74 -19.63 39.69
CA THR A 241 -13.36 -18.21 39.69
C THR A 241 -12.52 -17.87 38.46
N ASN A 242 -12.41 -16.58 38.11
CA ASN A 242 -11.59 -16.15 36.98
C ASN A 242 -10.11 -16.55 37.14
N LYS A 243 -9.63 -16.55 38.40
CA LYS A 243 -8.26 -16.95 38.76
C LYS A 243 -8.02 -18.45 38.53
N GLU A 244 -8.97 -19.30 38.95
CA GLU A 244 -8.90 -20.74 38.72
C GLU A 244 -8.95 -21.07 37.23
N LEU A 245 -9.81 -20.40 36.47
CA LEU A 245 -9.92 -20.57 35.03
C LEU A 245 -8.62 -20.14 34.31
N SER A 246 -8.01 -19.03 34.74
CA SER A 246 -6.71 -18.57 34.25
C SER A 246 -5.62 -19.63 34.50
N ASN A 247 -5.54 -20.17 35.71
CA ASN A 247 -4.58 -21.22 36.06
C ASN A 247 -4.83 -22.52 35.28
N TYR A 248 -6.09 -22.89 35.08
CA TYR A 248 -6.49 -24.06 34.29
C TYR A 248 -5.96 -23.98 32.85
N TYR A 249 -6.11 -22.84 32.19
CA TYR A 249 -5.60 -22.65 30.83
C TYR A 249 -4.07 -22.57 30.79
N LYS A 250 -3.45 -21.89 31.76
CA LYS A 250 -1.98 -21.81 31.87
C LYS A 250 -1.34 -23.19 32.02
N SER A 251 -1.94 -24.09 32.82
CA SER A 251 -1.46 -25.47 32.98
C SER A 251 -1.48 -26.29 31.69
N ARG A 252 -2.21 -25.83 30.66
CA ARG A 252 -2.33 -26.47 29.33
C ARG A 252 -1.57 -25.71 28.24
N GLY A 253 -0.69 -24.78 28.63
CA GLY A 253 0.12 -23.99 27.69
C GLY A 253 -0.60 -22.79 27.07
N TYR A 254 -1.78 -22.41 27.59
CA TYR A 254 -2.51 -21.23 27.12
C TYR A 254 -2.41 -20.09 28.14
N ASP A 255 -1.69 -19.02 27.80
CA ASP A 255 -1.54 -17.86 28.67
C ASP A 255 -2.76 -16.92 28.57
N LEU A 256 -3.82 -17.29 29.31
CA LEU A 256 -5.03 -16.49 29.46
C LEU A 256 -5.00 -15.80 30.83
N SER A 257 -4.87 -14.48 30.85
CA SER A 257 -4.87 -13.72 32.11
C SER A 257 -6.27 -13.61 32.73
N GLU A 258 -6.33 -13.48 34.05
CA GLU A 258 -7.57 -13.27 34.79
C GLU A 258 -8.34 -12.03 34.29
N SER A 259 -7.63 -10.94 34.02
CA SER A 259 -8.20 -9.69 33.52
C SER A 259 -8.78 -9.85 32.10
N TYR A 260 -8.19 -10.71 31.29
CA TYR A 260 -8.71 -11.02 29.96
C TYR A 260 -9.98 -11.88 30.04
N ILE A 261 -10.02 -12.87 30.94
CA ILE A 261 -11.21 -13.70 31.18
C ILE A 261 -12.38 -12.83 31.70
N ALA A 262 -12.11 -11.89 32.62
CA ALA A 262 -13.12 -10.95 33.09
C ALA A 262 -13.71 -10.10 31.94
N LYS A 263 -12.87 -9.61 31.03
CA LYS A 263 -13.30 -8.87 29.84
C LYS A 263 -14.14 -9.72 28.90
N ILE A 264 -13.78 -10.99 28.68
CA ILE A 264 -14.57 -11.93 27.86
C ILE A 264 -15.98 -12.07 28.44
N ILE A 265 -16.08 -12.33 29.76
CA ILE A 265 -17.37 -12.53 30.43
C ILE A 265 -18.24 -11.29 30.33
N GLN A 266 -17.66 -10.11 30.59
CA GLN A 266 -18.40 -8.84 30.48
C GLN A 266 -18.89 -8.60 29.05
N LYS A 267 -18.07 -8.92 28.04
CA LYS A 267 -18.43 -8.77 26.63
C LYS A 267 -19.59 -9.69 26.25
N VAL A 268 -19.53 -10.97 26.61
CA VAL A 268 -20.59 -11.95 26.32
C VAL A 268 -21.91 -11.55 26.98
N ARG A 269 -21.90 -11.15 28.25
CA ARG A 269 -23.09 -10.65 28.96
C ARG A 269 -23.75 -9.47 28.24
N LYS A 270 -22.94 -8.49 27.81
CA LYS A 270 -23.41 -7.31 27.09
C LYS A 270 -23.97 -7.64 25.71
N GLU A 271 -23.34 -8.57 25.00
CA GLU A 271 -23.67 -8.92 23.61
C GLU A 271 -24.92 -9.80 23.52
N TYR A 272 -25.13 -10.69 24.50
CA TYR A 272 -26.25 -11.63 24.54
C TYR A 272 -27.37 -11.25 25.53
N LYS A 273 -27.24 -10.10 26.23
CA LYS A 273 -28.20 -9.61 27.24
C LYS A 273 -28.47 -10.60 28.38
N ILE A 274 -27.42 -11.22 28.91
CA ILE A 274 -27.46 -12.19 30.02
C ILE A 274 -26.72 -11.64 31.24
#